data_AF-A0AA36B9H9-F1
#
_entry.id   AF-A0AA36B9H9-F1
#
_cell.length_a   1.000
_cell.length_b   1.000
_cell.length_c   1.000
_cell.angle_alpha   90.00
_cell.angle_beta   90.00
_cell.angle_gamma   90.00
#
_symmetry.space_group_name_H-M   'P 1'
#
loop_
_entity.id
_entity.type
_entity.pdbx_description
1 polymer ?
#
loop_
_entity_poly.entity_id
_entity_poly.type
_entity_poly.pdbx_seq_one_letter_code
_entity_poly.pdbx_strand_id
1 'polypeptide(L)'
;MAEKESLGISWQNSAWIPMLNSSNVLDYFSERTNPFYDRTCNNENVKMQHLNPEQLSSMTGLEYELLHVQEPILYVIRKQHRHSPTQVTPLADYYISAGIVYQAPDLGSVVNSRMLNTVHSLQSAFTEALSYARYHPSKGYWWEFKDKEETEKSKVKDSKKKEEPSSVFQRQRVDLLLSELSKKFPPRFAAPAQPDQKGNFLKKFILLCQS
;
A
#
# COMPACT_ATOMS: atom_id res chain seq x y z
N MET A 1 25.76 -12.40 4.94
CA MET A 1 25.40 -12.96 3.63
C MET A 1 24.29 -12.09 3.08
N ALA A 2 24.54 -11.37 2.00
CA ALA A 2 23.51 -10.54 1.38
C ALA A 2 22.47 -11.46 0.74
N GLU A 3 21.29 -11.58 1.36
CA GLU A 3 20.07 -11.98 0.66
C GLU A 3 19.87 -10.98 -0.48
N LYS A 4 20.34 -11.35 -1.68
CA LYS A 4 20.12 -10.60 -2.91
C LYS A 4 18.63 -10.24 -2.98
N GLU A 5 18.36 -8.99 -3.34
CA GLU A 5 17.07 -8.30 -3.44
C GLU A 5 15.99 -9.07 -4.23
N SER A 6 15.54 -10.19 -3.70
CA SER A 6 14.57 -11.09 -4.34
C SER A 6 13.16 -10.48 -4.33
N LEU A 7 12.92 -9.53 -3.41
CA LEU A 7 11.67 -8.77 -3.28
C LEU A 7 11.41 -7.80 -4.46
N GLY A 8 12.43 -7.43 -5.22
CA GLY A 8 12.30 -6.56 -6.40
C GLY A 8 12.10 -7.31 -7.71
N ILE A 9 12.21 -8.64 -7.68
CA ILE A 9 12.13 -9.48 -8.87
C ILE A 9 10.69 -9.96 -9.03
N SER A 10 10.20 -9.96 -10.27
CA SER A 10 8.93 -10.58 -10.64
C SER A 10 9.15 -11.50 -11.83
N TRP A 11 8.38 -12.58 -11.89
CA TRP A 11 8.44 -13.52 -13.01
C TRP A 11 7.03 -13.82 -13.53
N GLN A 12 6.90 -14.03 -14.83
CA GLN A 12 5.64 -14.43 -15.46
C GLN A 12 5.90 -15.24 -16.73
N ASN A 13 4.96 -16.13 -17.07
CA ASN A 13 4.86 -16.72 -18.39
C ASN A 13 3.44 -16.54 -18.94
N SER A 14 3.32 -15.70 -19.98
CA SER A 14 2.04 -15.31 -20.58
C SER A 14 1.25 -16.46 -21.19
N ALA A 15 1.89 -17.58 -21.53
CA ALA A 15 1.21 -18.72 -22.13
C ALA A 15 0.19 -19.37 -21.16
N TRP A 16 0.46 -19.32 -19.85
CA TRP A 16 -0.37 -19.97 -18.83
C TRP A 16 -1.52 -19.10 -18.32
N ILE A 17 -1.44 -17.78 -18.48
CA ILE A 17 -2.39 -16.82 -17.91
C ILE A 17 -3.86 -17.17 -18.25
N PRO A 18 -4.23 -17.56 -19.49
CA PRO A 18 -5.62 -17.86 -19.82
C PRO A 18 -6.16 -19.16 -19.21
N MET A 19 -5.27 -20.09 -18.84
CA MET A 19 -5.63 -21.42 -18.35
C MET A 19 -5.33 -21.63 -16.87
N LEU A 20 -4.84 -20.60 -16.17
CA LEU A 20 -4.39 -20.70 -14.78
C LEU A 20 -5.58 -21.01 -13.84
N ASN A 21 -5.45 -22.09 -13.07
CA ASN A 21 -6.44 -22.58 -12.12
C ASN A 21 -5.77 -23.15 -10.86
N SER A 22 -6.54 -23.44 -9.81
CA SER A 22 -6.03 -24.02 -8.57
C SER A 22 -5.27 -25.34 -8.74
N SER A 23 -5.61 -26.16 -9.74
CA SER A 23 -4.94 -27.45 -9.99
C SER A 23 -3.59 -27.33 -10.70
N ASN A 24 -3.39 -26.32 -11.53
CA ASN A 24 -2.20 -26.17 -12.37
C ASN A 24 -1.25 -25.05 -11.90
N VAL A 25 -1.66 -24.26 -10.91
CA VAL A 25 -0.85 -23.15 -10.40
C VAL A 25 0.50 -23.60 -9.84
N LEU A 26 0.57 -24.80 -9.24
CA LEU A 26 1.82 -25.39 -8.79
C LEU A 26 2.71 -25.83 -9.96
N ASP A 27 2.10 -26.34 -11.05
CA ASP A 27 2.84 -26.66 -12.27
C ASP A 27 3.40 -25.40 -12.94
N TYR A 28 2.60 -24.34 -13.00
CA TYR A 28 3.03 -23.02 -13.45
C TYR A 28 4.19 -22.48 -12.62
N PHE A 29 4.11 -22.62 -11.29
CA PHE A 29 5.18 -22.18 -10.40
C PHE A 29 6.45 -23.04 -10.56
N SER A 30 6.32 -24.33 -10.91
CA SER A 30 7.46 -25.24 -11.14
C SER A 30 8.23 -25.00 -12.45
N GLU A 31 7.81 -24.03 -13.28
CA GLU A 31 8.47 -23.76 -14.54
C GLU A 31 9.97 -23.47 -14.36
N ARG A 32 10.79 -24.06 -15.24
CA ARG A 32 12.24 -23.98 -15.12
C ARG A 32 12.80 -22.56 -15.29
N THR A 33 12.03 -21.66 -15.91
CA THR A 33 12.34 -20.24 -16.08
C THR A 33 12.06 -19.42 -14.81
N ASN A 34 11.27 -19.94 -13.87
CA ASN A 34 10.94 -19.28 -12.62
C ASN A 34 12.15 -19.31 -11.66
N PRO A 35 12.72 -18.16 -11.26
CA PRO A 35 13.85 -18.10 -10.33
C PRO A 35 13.47 -18.44 -8.88
N PHE A 36 12.18 -18.42 -8.54
CA PHE A 36 11.71 -18.66 -7.17
C PHE A 36 11.56 -20.14 -6.83
N TYR A 37 11.48 -21.01 -7.84
CA TYR A 37 11.29 -22.43 -7.66
C TYR A 37 12.62 -23.18 -7.50
N ASP A 38 12.70 -23.98 -6.45
CA ASP A 38 13.88 -24.79 -6.13
C ASP A 38 13.63 -26.23 -6.54
N ARG A 39 14.45 -26.76 -7.47
CA ARG A 39 14.30 -28.12 -8.00
C ARG A 39 14.79 -29.21 -7.06
N THR A 40 15.44 -28.84 -5.97
CA THR A 40 15.83 -29.81 -4.92
C THR A 40 14.66 -30.14 -3.97
N CYS A 41 13.49 -29.51 -4.16
CA CYS A 41 12.33 -29.73 -3.32
C CYS A 41 11.68 -31.11 -3.53
N ASN A 42 10.91 -31.53 -2.52
CA ASN A 42 10.19 -32.78 -2.52
C ASN A 42 9.10 -32.81 -3.60
N ASN A 43 8.51 -31.67 -3.97
CA ASN A 43 7.51 -31.59 -5.05
C ASN A 43 8.10 -32.08 -6.38
N GLU A 44 9.35 -31.70 -6.70
CA GLU A 44 10.01 -32.14 -7.92
C GLU A 44 10.28 -33.65 -7.89
N ASN A 45 10.72 -34.18 -6.74
CA ASN A 45 10.94 -35.61 -6.56
C ASN A 45 9.65 -36.42 -6.73
N VAL A 46 8.56 -35.98 -6.12
CA VAL A 46 7.23 -36.61 -6.26
C VAL A 46 6.74 -36.54 -7.71
N LYS A 47 6.94 -35.39 -8.37
CA LYS A 47 6.57 -35.19 -9.77
C LYS A 47 7.37 -36.09 -10.72
N MET A 48 8.69 -36.21 -10.53
CA MET A 48 9.55 -37.07 -11.34
C MET A 48 9.28 -38.56 -11.13
N GLN A 49 8.90 -38.97 -9.92
CA GLN A 49 8.59 -40.36 -9.62
C GLN A 49 7.12 -40.73 -9.89
N HIS A 50 6.29 -39.78 -10.33
CA HIS A 50 4.84 -39.95 -10.51
C HIS A 50 4.12 -40.47 -9.24
N LEU A 51 4.56 -40.00 -8.07
CA LEU A 51 3.97 -40.35 -6.77
C LEU A 51 2.71 -39.51 -6.48
N ASN A 52 1.89 -39.97 -5.54
CA ASN A 52 0.70 -39.22 -5.12
C ASN A 52 1.13 -38.03 -4.23
N PRO A 53 0.62 -36.80 -4.44
CA PRO A 53 0.98 -35.63 -3.63
C PRO A 53 0.78 -35.80 -2.11
N GLU A 54 -0.09 -36.71 -1.66
CA GLU A 54 -0.27 -37.01 -0.24
C GLU A 54 1.02 -37.53 0.44
N GLN A 55 1.93 -38.13 -0.33
CA GLN A 55 3.20 -38.63 0.17
C GLN A 55 4.15 -37.52 0.60
N LEU A 56 3.92 -36.26 0.18
CA LEU A 56 4.70 -35.10 0.66
C LEU A 56 4.64 -34.97 2.18
N SER A 57 3.50 -35.29 2.80
CA SER A 57 3.32 -35.24 4.26
C SER A 57 4.26 -36.18 5.02
N SER A 58 4.68 -37.27 4.39
CA SER A 58 5.57 -38.28 4.96
C SER A 58 7.05 -37.98 4.75
N MET A 59 7.38 -37.16 3.76
CA MET A 59 8.75 -36.80 3.41
C MET A 59 9.22 -35.60 4.25
N THR A 60 10.50 -35.60 4.62
CA THR A 60 11.12 -34.44 5.27
C THR A 60 11.90 -33.64 4.25
N GLY A 61 11.85 -32.32 4.29
CA GLY A 61 12.58 -31.45 3.36
C GLY A 61 11.81 -30.22 2.93
N LEU A 62 12.27 -29.60 1.85
CA LEU A 62 11.63 -28.43 1.26
C LEU A 62 10.41 -28.84 0.45
N GLU A 63 9.31 -28.16 0.66
CA GLU A 63 8.09 -28.34 -0.11
C GLU A 63 7.42 -26.99 -0.40
N TYR A 64 6.63 -26.99 -1.47
CA TYR A 64 5.77 -25.88 -1.87
C TYR A 64 4.31 -26.32 -1.74
N GLU A 65 3.53 -25.52 -1.03
CA GLU A 65 2.11 -25.77 -0.80
C GLU A 65 1.28 -24.56 -1.23
N LEU A 66 0.11 -24.82 -1.81
CA LEU A 66 -0.86 -23.79 -2.15
C LEU A 66 -1.71 -23.48 -0.91
N LEU A 67 -1.48 -22.31 -0.30
CA LEU A 67 -2.20 -21.89 0.92
C LEU A 67 -3.57 -21.32 0.64
N HIS A 68 -3.64 -20.43 -0.35
CA HIS A 68 -4.83 -19.65 -0.59
C HIS A 68 -5.07 -19.48 -2.08
N VAL A 69 -6.35 -19.62 -2.44
CA VAL A 69 -6.84 -19.59 -3.80
C VAL A 69 -7.97 -18.58 -3.86
N GLN A 70 -7.80 -17.54 -4.68
CA GLN A 70 -8.83 -16.59 -5.03
C GLN A 70 -8.89 -16.47 -6.55
N GLU A 71 -9.59 -17.41 -7.17
CA GLU A 71 -9.74 -17.42 -8.63
C GLU A 71 -10.55 -16.20 -9.09
N PRO A 72 -10.16 -15.52 -10.18
CA PRO A 72 -8.97 -15.73 -11.04
C PRO A 72 -7.74 -14.86 -10.70
N ILE A 73 -7.77 -14.11 -9.61
CA ILE A 73 -6.90 -12.94 -9.42
C ILE A 73 -5.63 -13.27 -8.63
N LEU A 74 -5.73 -14.09 -7.57
CA LEU A 74 -4.65 -14.25 -6.60
C LEU A 74 -4.51 -15.72 -6.15
N TYR A 75 -3.26 -16.20 -6.17
CA TYR A 75 -2.87 -17.45 -5.54
C TYR A 75 -1.68 -17.21 -4.60
N VAL A 76 -1.66 -17.90 -3.48
CA VAL A 76 -0.59 -17.78 -2.47
C VAL A 76 0.08 -19.13 -2.32
N ILE A 77 1.35 -19.21 -2.69
CA ILE A 77 2.17 -20.41 -2.52
C ILE A 77 3.14 -20.17 -1.36
N ARG A 78 3.24 -21.13 -0.45
CA ARG A 78 4.21 -21.11 0.63
C ARG A 78 5.33 -22.09 0.37
N LYS A 79 6.56 -21.61 0.51
CA LYS A 79 7.74 -22.44 0.68
C LYS A 79 7.91 -22.74 2.15
N GLN A 80 7.93 -24.02 2.47
CA GLN A 80 8.09 -24.48 3.84
C GLN A 80 9.10 -25.62 3.91
N HIS A 81 9.68 -25.79 5.09
CA HIS A 81 10.57 -26.91 5.39
C HIS A 81 9.90 -27.81 6.42
N ARG A 82 9.61 -29.04 6.01
CA ARG A 82 8.99 -30.07 6.83
C ARG A 82 10.07 -30.85 7.57
N HIS A 83 10.04 -30.81 8.90
CA HIS A 83 10.92 -31.61 9.77
C HIS A 83 10.26 -32.92 10.19
N SER A 84 8.94 -32.92 10.34
CA SER A 84 8.14 -34.11 10.66
C SER A 84 6.72 -33.95 10.08
N PRO A 85 5.87 -34.99 10.08
CA PRO A 85 4.50 -34.88 9.57
C PRO A 85 3.66 -33.80 10.27
N THR A 86 3.99 -33.47 11.51
CA THR A 86 3.29 -32.46 12.33
C THR A 86 4.04 -31.13 12.44
N GLN A 87 5.35 -31.12 12.20
CA GLN A 87 6.20 -29.95 12.38
C GLN A 87 6.72 -29.42 11.04
N VAL A 88 6.28 -28.20 10.71
CA VAL A 88 6.62 -27.49 9.48
C VAL A 88 7.05 -26.06 9.81
N THR A 89 8.15 -25.62 9.22
CA THR A 89 8.68 -24.26 9.37
C THR A 89 8.42 -23.48 8.07
N PRO A 90 7.58 -22.43 8.08
CA PRO A 90 7.40 -21.57 6.91
C PRO A 90 8.68 -20.77 6.63
N LEU A 91 9.10 -20.69 5.37
CA LEU A 91 10.30 -19.97 4.95
C LEU A 91 9.97 -18.69 4.18
N ALA A 92 9.11 -18.79 3.17
CA ALA A 92 8.73 -17.66 2.33
C ALA A 92 7.37 -17.87 1.69
N ASP A 93 6.65 -16.78 1.44
CA ASP A 93 5.38 -16.80 0.72
C ASP A 93 5.55 -16.11 -0.65
N TYR A 94 4.85 -16.62 -1.66
CA TYR A 94 4.86 -16.12 -3.02
C TYR A 94 3.43 -15.81 -3.47
N TYR A 95 3.23 -14.63 -4.01
CA TYR A 95 1.96 -14.18 -4.56
C TYR A 95 1.97 -14.33 -6.07
N ILE A 96 0.94 -14.97 -6.61
CA ILE A 96 0.68 -15.02 -8.04
C ILE A 96 -0.54 -14.15 -8.30
N SER A 97 -0.30 -12.91 -8.72
CA SER A 97 -1.35 -11.94 -9.02
C SER A 97 -1.50 -11.81 -10.53
N ALA A 98 -2.66 -12.18 -11.07
CA ALA A 98 -2.95 -12.13 -12.51
C ALA A 98 -1.88 -12.82 -13.39
N GLY A 99 -1.32 -13.93 -12.89
CA GLY A 99 -0.24 -14.67 -13.56
C GLY A 99 1.17 -14.16 -13.27
N ILE A 100 1.36 -13.04 -12.58
CA ILE A 100 2.70 -12.55 -12.22
C ILE A 100 3.06 -13.04 -10.82
N VAL A 101 4.23 -13.67 -10.70
CA VAL A 101 4.78 -14.20 -9.46
C VAL A 101 5.66 -13.14 -8.79
N TYR A 102 5.36 -12.87 -7.51
CA TYR A 102 6.08 -11.96 -6.63
C TYR A 102 6.45 -12.68 -5.34
N GLN A 103 7.60 -12.37 -4.76
CA GLN A 103 7.91 -12.79 -3.39
C GLN A 103 7.28 -11.84 -2.38
N ALA A 104 6.57 -12.40 -1.39
CA ALA A 104 6.03 -11.64 -0.28
C ALA A 104 7.16 -11.21 0.66
N PRO A 105 7.22 -9.92 1.06
CA PRO A 105 8.15 -9.49 2.09
C PRO A 105 7.73 -10.01 3.46
N ASP A 106 8.72 -10.30 4.31
CA ASP A 106 8.47 -10.59 5.72
C ASP A 106 7.83 -9.37 6.41
N LEU A 107 6.91 -9.65 7.33
CA LEU A 107 6.18 -8.61 8.06
C LEU A 107 7.14 -7.73 8.86
N GLY A 108 8.17 -8.31 9.47
CA GLY A 108 9.19 -7.56 10.21
C GLY A 108 9.93 -6.58 9.31
N SER A 109 10.29 -6.99 8.11
CA SER A 109 10.94 -6.11 7.12
C SER A 109 10.03 -4.95 6.67
N VAL A 110 8.74 -5.21 6.45
CA VAL A 110 7.77 -4.16 6.09
C VAL A 110 7.59 -3.16 7.24
N VAL A 111 7.47 -3.63 8.47
CA VAL A 111 7.31 -2.76 9.64
C VAL A 111 8.57 -1.94 9.88
N ASN A 112 9.74 -2.56 9.82
CA ASN A 112 11.03 -1.88 10.03
C ASN A 112 11.26 -0.77 9.00
N SER A 113 11.01 -1.05 7.71
CA SER A 113 11.15 -0.03 6.66
C SER A 113 10.19 1.14 6.83
N ARG A 114 8.92 0.86 7.20
CA ARG A 114 7.94 1.92 7.49
C ARG A 114 8.33 2.75 8.71
N MET A 115 8.74 2.10 9.81
CA MET A 115 9.16 2.78 11.02
C MET A 115 10.36 3.68 10.76
N LEU A 116 11.38 3.17 10.06
CA LEU A 116 12.55 3.95 9.68
C LEU A 116 12.15 5.20 8.86
N ASN A 117 11.28 5.03 7.86
CA ASN A 117 10.81 6.15 7.05
C ASN A 117 10.05 7.20 7.88
N THR A 118 9.21 6.77 8.83
CA THR A 118 8.50 7.71 9.72
C THR A 118 9.45 8.49 10.62
N VAL A 119 10.45 7.83 11.21
CA VAL A 119 11.46 8.47 12.05
C VAL A 119 12.30 9.44 11.22
N HIS A 120 12.70 9.04 10.01
CA HIS A 120 13.43 9.90 9.08
C HIS A 120 12.63 11.14 8.69
N SER A 121 11.34 10.99 8.36
CA SER A 121 10.45 12.12 8.06
C SER A 121 10.28 13.05 9.26
N LEU A 122 10.11 12.50 10.47
CA LEU A 122 10.04 13.31 11.69
C LEU A 122 11.34 14.04 11.98
N GLN A 123 12.48 13.37 11.86
CA GLN A 123 13.79 13.98 12.05
C GLN A 123 14.02 15.11 11.05
N SER A 124 13.66 14.90 9.78
CA SER A 124 13.75 15.90 8.72
C SER A 124 12.86 17.10 9.04
N ALA A 125 11.60 16.86 9.42
CA ALA A 125 10.66 17.92 9.80
C ALA A 125 11.13 18.71 11.03
N PHE A 126 11.67 18.05 12.06
CA PHE A 126 12.22 18.75 13.22
C PHE A 126 13.49 19.52 12.89
N THR A 127 14.37 18.98 12.06
CA THR A 127 15.59 19.68 11.62
C THR A 127 15.23 20.93 10.83
N GLU A 128 14.24 20.82 9.95
CA GLU A 128 13.69 21.96 9.21
C GLU A 128 13.01 22.98 10.14
N ALA A 129 12.13 22.54 11.04
CA ALA A 129 11.46 23.43 11.99
C ALA A 129 12.46 24.16 12.90
N LEU A 130 13.42 23.44 13.48
CA LEU A 130 14.47 24.02 14.34
C LEU A 130 15.33 25.04 13.60
N SER A 131 15.51 24.89 12.28
CA SER A 131 16.27 25.86 11.49
C SER A 131 15.64 27.27 11.49
N TYR A 132 14.32 27.35 11.65
CA TYR A 132 13.54 28.59 11.74
C TYR A 132 13.38 29.12 13.17
N ALA A 133 13.69 28.32 14.20
CA ALA A 133 13.59 28.75 15.58
C ALA A 133 14.80 29.62 15.97
N ARG A 134 14.55 30.75 16.66
CA ARG A 134 15.55 31.62 17.25
C ARG A 134 15.24 31.84 18.72
N TYR A 135 16.28 32.01 19.54
CA TYR A 135 16.16 32.22 20.97
C TYR A 135 17.05 33.37 21.44
N HIS A 136 16.50 34.23 22.31
CA HIS A 136 17.24 35.28 23.01
C HIS A 136 16.81 35.27 24.49
N PRO A 137 17.75 35.29 25.45
CA PRO A 137 17.43 35.19 26.88
C PRO A 137 16.43 36.24 27.40
N SER A 138 16.36 37.43 26.78
CA SER A 138 15.39 38.47 27.17
C SER A 138 14.07 38.49 26.37
N LYS A 139 14.02 37.87 25.18
CA LYS A 139 12.83 37.88 24.31
C LYS A 139 12.14 36.52 24.20
N GLY A 140 12.79 35.46 24.65
CA GLY A 140 12.30 34.09 24.54
C GLY A 140 12.49 33.51 23.13
N TYR A 141 11.63 32.56 22.76
CA TYR A 141 11.62 31.93 21.44
C TYR A 141 10.77 32.73 20.45
N TRP A 142 11.25 32.88 19.21
CA TRP A 142 10.45 33.35 18.08
C TRP A 142 10.80 32.57 16.81
N TRP A 143 9.90 32.62 15.83
CA TRP A 143 10.07 31.97 14.55
C TRP A 143 10.51 33.01 13.51
N GLU A 144 11.59 32.72 12.79
CA GLU A 144 12.07 33.52 11.67
C GLU A 144 11.98 32.67 10.41
N PHE A 145 10.86 32.80 9.71
CA PHE A 145 10.73 32.25 8.37
C PHE A 145 11.49 33.17 7.44
N LYS A 146 12.44 32.64 6.67
CA LYS A 146 12.95 33.40 5.54
C LYS A 146 11.78 33.60 4.60
N ASP A 147 11.23 34.82 4.57
CA ASP A 147 10.30 35.20 3.52
C ASP A 147 11.01 34.93 2.21
N LYS A 148 10.57 33.87 1.51
CA LYS A 148 10.89 33.72 0.11
C LYS A 148 10.20 34.88 -0.57
N GLU A 149 10.92 35.97 -0.79
CA GLU A 149 10.54 36.94 -1.82
C GLU A 149 10.29 36.14 -3.11
N GLU A 150 8.99 36.08 -3.44
CA GLU A 150 8.41 35.81 -4.75
C GLU A 150 8.78 34.53 -5.49
N THR A 151 7.82 33.61 -5.37
CA THR A 151 7.37 32.75 -6.46
C THR A 151 6.79 33.63 -7.58
N GLU A 152 7.47 33.87 -8.71
CA GLU A 152 6.80 34.34 -9.97
C GLU A 152 7.52 34.05 -11.32
N LYS A 153 8.58 33.23 -11.42
CA LYS A 153 9.23 32.95 -12.74
C LYS A 153 9.51 31.49 -13.12
N SER A 154 8.79 30.52 -12.59
CA SER A 154 8.93 29.12 -13.07
C SER A 154 7.63 28.31 -13.01
N LYS A 155 6.51 28.91 -13.41
CA LYS A 155 5.29 28.17 -13.82
C LYS A 155 5.16 28.09 -15.33
N VAL A 156 6.11 27.48 -16.06
CA VAL A 156 5.80 26.77 -17.34
C VAL A 156 6.91 25.74 -17.61
N LYS A 157 6.75 24.53 -17.08
CA LYS A 157 7.20 23.22 -17.60
C LYS A 157 7.30 22.22 -16.44
N ASP A 158 6.20 22.05 -15.72
CA ASP A 158 6.01 20.77 -15.05
C ASP A 158 5.32 19.85 -16.05
N SER A 159 6.02 18.77 -16.37
CA SER A 159 5.59 17.68 -17.20
C SER A 159 4.24 17.15 -16.73
N LYS A 160 3.21 17.26 -17.58
CA LYS A 160 2.01 16.41 -17.50
C LYS A 160 2.46 14.95 -17.55
N LYS A 161 2.72 14.33 -16.39
CA LYS A 161 2.56 12.88 -16.25
C LYS A 161 1.09 12.63 -16.54
N LYS A 162 0.80 11.91 -17.63
CA LYS A 162 -0.52 11.34 -17.86
C LYS A 162 -0.87 10.52 -16.62
N GLU A 163 -1.80 11.01 -15.82
CA GLU A 163 -2.50 10.18 -14.85
C GLU A 163 -3.19 9.08 -15.66
N GLU A 164 -2.72 7.84 -15.54
CA GLU A 164 -3.42 6.72 -16.15
C GLU A 164 -4.82 6.65 -15.52
N PRO A 165 -5.89 6.58 -16.35
CA PRO A 165 -7.23 6.46 -15.82
C PRO A 165 -7.32 5.18 -14.99
N SER A 166 -7.62 5.33 -13.70
CA SER A 166 -7.87 4.24 -12.75
C SER A 166 -8.79 3.17 -13.34
N SER A 167 -8.51 1.90 -13.04
CA SER A 167 -9.28 0.74 -13.51
C SER A 167 -10.76 0.86 -13.12
N VAL A 168 -11.67 0.37 -13.96
CA VAL A 168 -13.13 0.40 -13.74
C VAL A 168 -13.50 -0.18 -12.37
N PHE A 169 -12.81 -1.24 -11.93
CA PHE A 169 -13.01 -1.84 -10.62
C PHE A 169 -12.64 -0.90 -9.46
N GLN A 170 -11.55 -0.16 -9.60
CA GLN A 170 -11.12 0.82 -8.59
C GLN A 170 -12.16 1.94 -8.46
N ARG A 171 -12.70 2.42 -9.58
CA ARG A 171 -13.76 3.43 -9.59
C ARG A 171 -15.03 2.93 -8.91
N GLN A 172 -15.53 1.76 -9.31
CA GLN A 172 -16.74 1.18 -8.74
C GLN A 172 -16.62 0.96 -7.23
N ARG A 173 -15.46 0.47 -6.75
CA ARG A 173 -15.24 0.27 -5.31
C ARG A 173 -15.12 1.59 -4.55
N VAL A 174 -14.43 2.58 -5.12
CA VAL A 174 -14.30 3.91 -4.53
C VAL A 174 -15.66 4.61 -4.47
N ASP A 175 -16.49 4.51 -5.50
CA ASP A 175 -17.84 5.07 -5.53
C ASP A 175 -18.76 4.45 -4.47
N LEU A 176 -18.65 3.13 -4.27
CA LEU A 176 -19.36 2.43 -3.19
C LEU A 176 -18.94 2.96 -1.81
N LEU A 177 -17.64 3.12 -1.58
CA LEU A 177 -17.10 3.66 -0.34
C LEU A 177 -17.51 5.11 -0.12
N LEU A 178 -17.44 5.97 -1.14
CA LEU A 178 -17.87 7.37 -1.08
C LEU A 178 -19.37 7.50 -0.84
N SER A 179 -20.17 6.60 -1.41
CA SER A 179 -21.61 6.48 -1.15
C SER A 179 -21.90 6.14 0.32
N GLU A 180 -21.20 5.17 0.89
CA GLU A 180 -21.36 4.85 2.31
C GLU A 180 -20.88 5.99 3.22
N LEU A 181 -19.77 6.64 2.86
CA LEU A 181 -19.16 7.70 3.67
C LEU A 181 -20.00 8.97 3.64
N SER A 182 -20.56 9.34 2.48
CA SER A 182 -21.48 10.47 2.33
C SER A 182 -22.82 10.26 3.05
N LYS A 183 -23.31 9.01 3.10
CA LYS A 183 -24.49 8.66 3.92
C LYS A 183 -24.17 8.76 5.42
N LYS A 184 -22.98 8.32 5.83
CA LYS A 184 -22.57 8.31 7.24
C LYS A 184 -22.23 9.71 7.78
N PHE A 185 -21.76 10.59 6.90
CA PHE A 185 -21.37 11.97 7.23
C PHE A 185 -21.98 12.95 6.21
N PRO A 186 -23.29 13.24 6.31
CA PRO A 186 -23.91 14.21 5.43
C PRO A 186 -23.23 15.58 5.61
N PRO A 187 -22.76 16.23 4.53
CA PRO A 187 -22.14 17.53 4.63
C PRO A 187 -23.14 18.51 5.23
N ARG A 188 -22.75 19.15 6.34
CA ARG A 188 -23.53 20.25 6.91
C ARG A 188 -23.40 21.44 5.97
N PHE A 189 -24.37 21.58 5.06
CA PHE A 189 -24.54 22.84 4.35
C PHE A 189 -24.83 23.91 5.41
N ALA A 190 -23.87 24.81 5.62
CA ALA A 190 -24.16 26.05 6.32
C ALA A 190 -25.26 26.75 5.52
N ALA A 191 -26.42 26.98 6.13
CA ALA A 191 -27.47 27.75 5.51
C ALA A 191 -26.89 29.12 5.09
N PRO A 192 -27.19 29.63 3.88
CA PRO A 192 -26.79 30.97 3.51
C PRO A 192 -27.32 31.96 4.55
N ALA A 193 -26.43 32.79 5.10
CA ALA A 193 -26.77 33.80 6.09
C ALA A 193 -27.96 34.64 5.59
N GLN A 194 -29.04 34.69 6.37
CA GLN A 194 -30.15 35.61 6.11
C GLN A 194 -29.62 37.05 6.21
N PRO A 195 -30.08 37.97 5.34
CA PRO A 195 -29.61 39.36 5.38
C PRO A 195 -30.06 40.04 6.68
N ASP A 196 -29.07 40.53 7.43
CA ASP A 196 -29.19 41.33 8.65
C ASP A 196 -30.22 42.46 8.53
N GLN A 197 -31.21 42.49 9.43
CA GLN A 197 -32.05 43.66 9.72
C GLN A 197 -31.23 44.75 10.44
N LYS A 198 -30.28 45.38 9.76
CA LYS A 198 -29.61 46.61 10.23
C LYS A 198 -30.32 47.83 9.63
N GLY A 199 -31.55 48.07 10.08
CA GLY A 199 -32.38 49.15 9.53
C GLY A 199 -33.33 49.85 10.50
N ASN A 200 -33.30 49.56 11.80
CA ASN A 200 -34.29 50.09 12.75
C ASN A 200 -33.75 50.75 14.03
N PHE A 201 -32.43 50.92 14.16
CA PHE A 201 -31.87 51.63 15.34
C PHE A 201 -31.75 53.16 15.14
N LEU A 202 -31.67 53.67 13.91
CA LEU A 202 -31.58 55.12 13.66
C LEU A 202 -32.92 55.87 13.59
N LYS A 203 -34.06 55.18 13.37
CA LYS A 203 -35.38 55.84 13.37
C LYS A 203 -35.96 56.08 14.77
N LYS A 204 -35.47 55.36 15.79
CA LYS A 204 -35.98 55.51 17.17
C LYS A 204 -35.29 56.63 17.95
N PHE A 205 -34.15 57.13 17.47
CA PHE A 205 -33.41 58.23 18.12
C PHE A 205 -33.86 59.62 17.65
N ILE A 206 -34.45 59.74 16.45
CA ILE A 206 -34.90 61.03 15.89
C ILE A 206 -36.30 61.43 16.41
N LEU A 207 -37.11 60.48 16.90
CA LEU A 207 -38.48 60.74 17.37
C LEU A 207 -38.60 61.07 18.88
N LEU A 208 -37.49 61.13 19.61
CA LEU A 208 -37.45 61.45 21.05
C LEU A 208 -36.83 62.83 21.35
N CYS A 209 -36.39 63.57 20.33
CA CYS A 209 -35.90 64.96 20.46
C CYS A 209 -36.88 66.01 19.88
N GLN A 210 -38.10 65.60 19.53
CA GLN A 210 -39.21 66.52 19.24
C GLN A 210 -40.47 66.08 19.97
N SER A 211 -40.46 66.20 21.29
CA SER A 211 -41.65 66.49 22.09
C SER A 211 -41.24 67.07 23.45
#